data_AF-A0AAU5HGQ8-F1
#
_entry.id   AF-A0AAU5HGQ8-F1
#
_cell.length_a   1.000
_cell.length_b   1.000
_cell.length_c   1.000
_cell.angle_alpha   90.00
_cell.angle_beta   90.00
_cell.angle_gamma   90.00
#
_symmetry.space_group_name_H-M   'P 1'
#
loop_
_entity.id
_entity.type
_entity.pdbx_description
1 polymer ?
#
loop_
_entity_poly.entity_id
_entity_poly.type
_entity_poly.pdbx_seq_one_letter_code
_entity_poly.pdbx_strand_id
1 'polypeptide(L)' 'MAFGQGPGQARGDVFGPEADTDIEGEDLRTASVGPLTVVYWINRTRQRLHVIDIVWLG' A
#
# COMPACT_ATOMS: atom_id res chain seq x y z
N MET A 1 -26.87 25.63 -24.30
CA MET A 1 -26.42 26.53 -23.22
C MET A 1 -25.73 25.67 -22.19
N ALA A 2 -24.40 25.74 -22.09
CA ALA A 2 -23.59 24.91 -21.21
C ALA A 2 -23.45 25.59 -19.85
N PHE A 3 -23.82 24.90 -18.76
CA PHE A 3 -23.62 25.39 -17.40
C PHE A 3 -22.16 25.20 -16.98
N GLY A 4 -21.59 26.25 -16.38
CA GLY A 4 -20.16 26.42 -16.17
C GLY A 4 -19.50 25.41 -15.23
N GLN A 5 -18.25 25.08 -15.57
CA GLN A 5 -17.28 24.43 -14.71
C GLN A 5 -16.88 25.38 -13.56
N GLY A 6 -17.24 25.02 -12.33
CA GLY A 6 -16.60 25.54 -11.12
C GLY A 6 -15.29 24.79 -10.82
N PRO A 7 -14.35 25.38 -10.05
CA PRO A 7 -12.98 24.88 -9.91
C PRO A 7 -12.93 23.72 -8.92
N GLY A 8 -13.30 22.53 -9.39
CA GLY A 8 -13.03 21.27 -8.70
C GLY A 8 -11.65 20.76 -9.06
N GLN A 9 -10.61 21.48 -8.64
CA GLN A 9 -9.23 20.99 -8.61
C GLN A 9 -9.14 19.87 -7.56
N ALA A 10 -9.77 18.72 -7.82
CA ALA A 10 -9.41 17.48 -7.16
C ALA A 10 -8.20 16.96 -7.93
N ARG A 11 -7.02 17.35 -7.46
CA ARG A 11 -5.74 16.72 -7.79
C ARG A 11 -5.96 15.21 -7.87
N GLY A 12 -5.86 14.65 -9.07
CA GLY A 12 -5.96 13.22 -9.35
C GLY A 12 -4.71 12.48 -8.87
N ASP A 13 -4.32 12.73 -7.63
CA ASP A 13 -3.09 12.24 -7.01
C ASP A 13 -3.45 11.22 -5.90
N VAL A 14 -4.72 10.80 -5.81
CA VAL A 14 -5.18 9.78 -4.84
C VAL A 14 -5.00 8.39 -5.45
N PHE A 15 -3.76 8.09 -5.83
CA PHE A 15 -3.27 6.74 -6.02
C PHE A 15 -1.97 6.60 -5.23
N GLY A 16 -2.09 6.55 -3.91
CA GLY A 16 -1.12 5.81 -3.11
C GLY A 16 -1.64 4.37 -3.00
N PRO A 17 -0.93 3.34 -3.49
CA PRO A 17 -1.34 1.93 -3.32
C PRO A 17 -1.24 1.44 -1.86
N GLU A 18 -0.95 2.32 -0.92
CA GLU A 18 -0.84 2.05 0.52
C GLU A 18 -2.20 2.24 1.20
N ALA A 19 -3.28 1.78 0.56
CA ALA A 19 -4.55 1.63 1.25
C ALA A 19 -4.35 0.51 2.27
N ASP A 20 -3.95 0.96 3.45
CA ASP A 20 -3.85 0.30 4.74
C ASP A 20 -4.75 -0.94 4.81
N THR A 21 -4.22 -2.08 4.34
CA THR A 21 -4.78 -3.40 4.65
C THR A 21 -4.12 -3.93 5.91
N ASP A 22 -3.75 -3.08 6.87
CA ASP A 22 -3.62 -3.52 8.27
C ASP A 22 -5.04 -3.94 8.67
N ILE A 23 -5.40 -5.19 8.35
CA ILE A 23 -6.48 -5.89 9.01
C ILE A 23 -6.07 -5.91 10.47
N GLU A 24 -6.60 -4.96 11.24
CA GLU A 24 -6.29 -4.67 12.63
C GLU A 24 -6.04 -5.97 13.43
N GLY A 25 -4.77 -6.33 13.61
CA GLY A 25 -4.37 -7.46 14.42
C GLY A 25 -3.59 -8.58 13.71
N GLU A 26 -3.51 -8.60 12.39
CA GLU A 26 -2.58 -9.50 11.70
C GLU A 26 -1.20 -8.83 11.67
N ASP A 27 -0.18 -9.42 12.31
CA ASP A 27 1.21 -8.96 12.25
C ASP A 27 1.82 -9.07 10.81
N LEU A 28 0.97 -9.30 9.80
CA LEU A 28 1.27 -9.37 8.38
C LEU A 28 1.37 -7.95 7.82
N ARG A 29 2.45 -7.67 7.09
CA ARG A 29 2.74 -6.36 6.51
C ARG A 29 3.29 -6.52 5.10
N THR A 30 3.16 -5.46 4.33
CA THR A 30 3.67 -5.38 2.96
C THR A 30 4.60 -4.19 2.84
N ALA A 31 5.67 -4.31 2.05
CA ALA A 31 6.56 -3.21 1.68
C ALA A 31 6.90 -3.27 0.20
N SER A 32 6.88 -2.11 -0.47
CA SER A 32 7.17 -2.01 -1.90
C SER A 32 8.28 -1.00 -2.17
N VAL A 33 9.19 -1.34 -3.08
CA VAL A 33 10.25 -0.47 -3.60
C VAL A 33 10.30 -0.62 -5.12
N GLY A 34 9.81 0.39 -5.84
CA GLY A 34 9.69 0.32 -7.30
C GLY A 34 8.79 -0.86 -7.71
N PRO A 35 9.23 -1.76 -8.62
CA PRO A 35 8.46 -2.93 -9.05
C PRO A 35 8.56 -4.14 -8.11
N LEU A 36 9.32 -4.03 -7.01
CA LEU A 36 9.47 -5.09 -6.01
C LEU A 36 8.45 -4.87 -4.89
N THR A 37 7.68 -5.91 -4.57
CA THR A 37 6.78 -5.95 -3.41
C THR A 37 7.12 -7.17 -2.57
N VAL A 38 7.21 -6.99 -1.25
CA VAL A 38 7.47 -8.06 -0.29
C VAL A 38 6.33 -8.13 0.71
N VAL A 39 5.79 -9.33 0.90
CA VAL A 39 4.83 -9.66 1.95
C VAL A 39 5.57 -10.36 3.08
N TYR A 40 5.44 -9.87 4.30
CA TYR A 40 6.18 -10.38 5.44
C TYR A 40 5.36 -10.34 6.72
N TRP A 41 5.70 -11.22 7.66
CA TRP A 41 5.11 -11.27 8.99
C TRP A 41 6.14 -10.83 10.05
N ILE A 42 5.74 -9.91 10.94
CA ILE A 42 6.58 -9.46 12.06
C ILE A 42 6.22 -10.24 13.33
N ASN A 43 7.12 -11.09 13.80
CA ASN A 43 7.03 -11.63 15.14
C ASN A 43 7.60 -10.61 16.15
N ARG A 44 6.72 -9.78 16.74
CA ARG A 44 7.12 -8.76 17.74
C ARG A 44 7.72 -9.36 19.01
N THR A 45 7.24 -10.53 19.45
CA THR A 45 7.75 -11.19 20.68
C THR A 45 9.17 -11.72 20.51
N ARG A 46 9.53 -12.18 19.32
CA ARG A 46 10.85 -12.72 18.99
C ARG A 46 11.75 -11.75 18.23
N GLN A 47 11.24 -10.55 17.92
CA GLN A 47 11.92 -9.52 17.10
C GLN A 47 12.46 -10.09 15.78
N ARG A 48 11.66 -10.94 15.11
CA ARG A 48 12.01 -11.57 13.84
C ARG A 48 10.99 -11.23 12.78
N LEU A 49 11.44 -11.15 11.53
CA LEU A 49 10.60 -10.97 10.36
C LEU A 49 10.69 -12.22 9.49
N HIS A 50 9.54 -12.70 9.03
CA HIS A 50 9.42 -13.82 8.11
C HIS A 50 8.89 -13.31 6.78
N VAL A 51 9.68 -13.46 5.71
CA VAL A 51 9.20 -13.16 4.36
C VAL A 51 8.33 -14.32 3.90
N ILE A 52 7.12 -13.98 3.44
CA ILE A 52 6.14 -14.95 2.95
C ILE A 52 6.20 -15.01 1.43
N ASP A 53 6.19 -13.84 0.79
CA ASP A 53 6.17 -13.74 -0.66
C ASP A 53 6.96 -12.54 -1.16
N ILE A 54 7.49 -12.68 -2.37
CA ILE A 54 8.25 -11.66 -3.09
C ILE A 54 7.72 -11.59 -4.51
N VAL A 55 7.13 -10.45 -4.86
CA VAL A 55 6.57 -10.19 -6.18
C VAL A 55 7.44 -9.16 -6.89
N TRP A 56 7.85 -9.47 -8.12
CA TRP A 56 8.57 -8.55 -8.99
C TRP A 56 7.78 -8.33 -10.28
N LEU A 57 7.57 -7.07 -10.65
CA LEU A 57 6.86 -6.67 -11.87
C LEU A 57 7.85 -6.05 -12.86
N GLY A 58 8.56 -6.90 -13.62
CA GLY A 58 9.49 -6.48 -14.66
C GLY A 58 9.71 -7.54 -15.72
#